data_AF-A0A2E8JTM8-F1
#
_entry.id   AF-A0A2E8JTM8-F1
#
_cell.length_a   1.000
_cell.length_b   1.000
_cell.length_c   1.000
_cell.angle_alpha   90.00
_cell.angle_beta   90.00
_cell.angle_gamma   90.00
#
_symmetry.space_group_name_H-M   'P 1'
#
loop_
_entity.id
_entity.type
_entity.pdbx_description
1 polymer ?
#
loop_
_entity_poly.entity_id
_entity_poly.type
_entity_poly.pdbx_seq_one_letter_code
_entity_poly.pdbx_strand_id
1 'polypeptide(L)'
;MRGGHAYTQNMKLFVSATTAPPPRTQNVALIATFYAGLLTAMVVSQLFTFEEFLQHFVVLDLPGGRAVAHFVGAGIIFLEFLAIPFLLRMALSPAFRWVSLAAGWLTGVAWLALSVWTLLNAPEVSTIGFLGTVVDLTPGWWAPLLSVGFVILAAWSSWGMSPIGLAAKTSRK
;
A
#
# COMPACT_ATOMS: atom_id res chain seq x y z
N MET A 1 -54.20 1.80 7.80
CA MET A 1 -53.22 2.04 6.72
C MET A 1 -51.81 1.86 7.30
N ARG A 2 -51.24 0.67 7.14
CA ARG A 2 -49.88 0.29 7.61
C ARG A 2 -49.10 -0.14 6.37
N GLY A 3 -48.02 0.57 6.02
CA GLY A 3 -47.23 0.19 4.85
C GLY A 3 -45.94 0.96 4.57
N GLY A 4 -45.45 1.83 5.47
CA GLY A 4 -44.30 2.69 5.18
C GLY A 4 -42.95 2.32 5.82
N HIS A 5 -42.89 1.35 6.74
CA HIS A 5 -41.74 1.19 7.64
C HIS A 5 -40.77 0.04 7.29
N ALA A 6 -41.01 -0.72 6.22
CA ALA A 6 -40.19 -1.91 5.90
C ALA A 6 -39.05 -1.66 4.89
N TYR A 7 -39.02 -0.51 4.19
CA TYR A 7 -38.08 -0.31 3.08
C TYR A 7 -36.71 0.25 3.49
N THR A 8 -36.62 0.96 4.63
CA THR A 8 -35.37 1.61 5.09
C THR A 8 -34.46 0.72 5.94
N GLN A 9 -34.93 -0.43 6.43
CA GLN A 9 -34.09 -1.31 7.25
C GLN A 9 -32.96 -2.00 6.47
N ASN A 10 -33.08 -2.10 5.14
CA ASN A 10 -32.07 -2.73 4.27
C ASN A 10 -31.07 -1.74 3.64
N MET A 11 -31.19 -0.42 3.89
CA MET A 11 -30.23 0.58 3.37
C MET A 11 -29.00 0.80 4.27
N LYS A 12 -28.85 0.06 5.38
CA LYS A 12 -27.62 0.06 6.20
C LYS A 12 -26.49 -0.82 5.62
N LEU A 13 -26.59 -1.21 4.35
CA LEU A 13 -25.59 -2.05 3.69
C LEU A 13 -24.27 -1.31 3.45
N PHE A 14 -24.30 0.03 3.40
CA PHE A 14 -23.12 0.87 3.44
C PHE A 14 -22.78 1.22 4.88
N VAL A 15 -21.83 0.48 5.44
CA VAL A 15 -21.26 0.77 6.75
C VAL A 15 -20.69 2.19 6.69
N SER A 16 -21.29 3.09 7.48
CA SER A 16 -20.86 4.48 7.62
C SER A 16 -19.35 4.53 7.88
N ALA A 17 -18.66 5.49 7.27
CA ALA A 17 -17.24 5.71 7.50
C ALA A 17 -17.00 5.82 9.01
N THR A 18 -16.11 4.97 9.52
CA THR A 18 -15.76 4.93 10.94
C THR A 18 -14.42 5.61 11.13
N THR A 19 -14.30 6.40 12.19
CA THR A 19 -13.03 6.99 12.57
C THR A 19 -12.01 5.89 12.88
N ALA A 20 -10.74 6.18 12.61
CA ALA A 20 -9.68 5.23 12.89
C ALA A 20 -9.47 5.12 14.41
N PRO A 21 -9.32 3.90 14.94
CA PRO A 21 -8.90 3.70 16.32
C PRO A 21 -7.64 4.52 16.66
N PRO A 22 -7.49 4.96 17.93
CA PRO A 22 -6.27 5.61 18.37
C PRO A 22 -5.09 4.65 18.26
N PRO A 23 -3.91 5.10 17.80
CA PRO A 23 -2.74 4.25 17.68
C PRO A 23 -2.30 3.82 19.09
N ARG A 24 -1.67 2.65 19.20
CA ARG A 24 -1.18 2.15 20.50
C ARG A 24 -0.20 3.12 21.18
N THR A 25 0.63 3.80 20.40
CA THR A 25 1.61 4.80 20.87
C THR A 25 1.75 5.93 19.86
N GLN A 26 2.31 7.08 20.28
CA GLN A 26 2.62 8.19 19.37
C GLN A 26 3.65 7.79 18.31
N ASN A 27 4.63 6.94 18.66
CA ASN A 27 5.65 6.46 17.73
C ASN A 27 5.04 5.68 16.56
N VAL A 28 4.01 4.87 16.81
CA VAL A 28 3.27 4.16 15.74
C VAL A 28 2.64 5.16 14.77
N ALA A 29 2.03 6.24 15.27
CA ALA A 29 1.41 7.26 14.44
C ALA A 29 2.44 7.99 13.56
N LEU A 30 3.61 8.28 14.12
CA LEU A 30 4.71 8.92 13.41
C LEU A 30 5.26 8.00 12.31
N ILE A 31 5.50 6.72 12.64
CA ILE A 31 6.00 5.72 11.68
C ILE A 31 5.01 5.51 10.54
N ALA A 32 3.72 5.43 10.83
CA ALA A 32 2.68 5.30 9.81
C ALA A 32 2.60 6.53 8.90
N THR A 33 2.65 7.73 9.48
CA THR A 33 2.69 8.99 8.70
C THR A 33 3.93 9.08 7.83
N PHE A 34 5.10 8.70 8.35
CA PHE A 34 6.35 8.64 7.60
C PHE A 34 6.24 7.68 6.42
N TYR A 35 5.72 6.47 6.66
CA TYR A 35 5.53 5.49 5.60
C TYR A 35 4.52 5.96 4.55
N ALA A 36 3.41 6.59 4.97
CA ALA A 36 2.46 7.21 4.05
C ALA A 36 3.12 8.29 3.19
N GLY A 37 3.99 9.12 3.77
CA GLY A 37 4.73 10.15 3.05
C GLY A 37 5.66 9.57 2.00
N LEU A 38 6.38 8.49 2.32
CA LEU A 38 7.22 7.76 1.36
C LEU A 38 6.40 7.20 0.20
N LEU A 39 5.31 6.46 0.49
CA LEU A 39 4.44 5.91 -0.55
C LEU A 39 3.79 7.01 -1.39
N THR A 40 3.42 8.13 -0.78
CA THR A 40 2.87 9.27 -1.53
C THR A 40 3.90 9.84 -2.51
N ALA A 41 5.15 10.03 -2.08
CA ALA A 41 6.21 10.50 -2.96
C ALA A 41 6.46 9.52 -4.12
N MET A 42 6.51 8.22 -3.82
CA MET A 42 6.65 7.15 -4.81
C MET A 42 5.50 7.18 -5.83
N VAL A 43 4.24 7.05 -5.38
CA VAL A 43 3.06 7.10 -6.26
C VAL A 43 3.05 8.34 -7.13
N VAL A 44 3.30 9.52 -6.55
CA VAL A 44 3.29 10.77 -7.32
C VAL A 44 4.36 10.74 -8.41
N SER A 45 5.61 10.39 -8.06
CA SER A 45 6.70 10.30 -9.05
C SER A 45 6.44 9.27 -10.15
N GLN A 46 5.91 8.11 -9.79
CA GLN A 46 5.56 7.03 -10.72
C GLN A 46 4.38 7.44 -11.63
N LEU A 47 3.39 8.18 -11.12
CA LEU A 47 2.28 8.69 -11.93
C LEU A 47 2.73 9.75 -12.93
N PHE A 48 3.69 10.62 -12.56
CA PHE A 48 4.27 11.58 -13.49
C PHE A 48 5.07 10.92 -14.61
N THR A 49 5.64 9.75 -14.35
CA THR A 49 6.46 8.98 -15.30
C THR A 49 5.78 7.68 -15.74
N PHE A 50 4.45 7.63 -15.67
CA PHE A 50 3.70 6.37 -15.73
C PHE A 50 3.99 5.55 -16.99
N GLU A 51 4.05 6.20 -18.15
CA GLU A 51 4.29 5.51 -19.42
C GLU A 51 5.70 4.90 -19.48
N GLU A 52 6.72 5.66 -19.10
CA GLU A 52 8.12 5.21 -19.05
C GLU A 52 8.31 4.14 -17.97
N PHE A 53 7.66 4.30 -16.82
CA PHE A 53 7.64 3.32 -15.73
C PHE A 53 7.05 1.98 -16.17
N LEU A 54 5.95 1.97 -16.92
CA LEU A 54 5.40 0.72 -17.45
C LEU A 54 6.33 0.07 -18.47
N GLN A 55 6.98 0.86 -19.34
CA GLN A 55 7.98 0.35 -20.27
C GLN A 55 9.18 -0.26 -19.55
N HIS A 56 9.59 0.34 -18.44
CA HIS A 56 10.65 -0.19 -17.59
C HIS A 56 10.34 -1.60 -17.07
N PHE A 57 9.09 -1.84 -16.64
CA PHE A 57 8.65 -3.16 -16.20
C PHE A 57 8.72 -4.22 -17.30
N VAL A 58 8.60 -3.84 -18.57
CA VAL A 58 8.75 -4.76 -19.70
C VAL A 58 10.20 -5.24 -19.82
N VAL A 59 11.17 -4.39 -19.47
CA VAL A 59 12.61 -4.72 -19.53
C VAL A 59 13.01 -5.69 -18.41
N LEU A 60 12.25 -5.77 -17.32
CA LEU A 60 12.48 -6.71 -16.22
C LEU A 60 12.25 -8.19 -16.60
N ASP A 61 11.74 -8.44 -17.81
CA ASP A 61 11.46 -9.77 -18.37
C ASP A 61 10.69 -10.70 -17.40
N LEU A 62 9.63 -10.15 -16.80
CA LEU A 62 8.80 -10.88 -15.84
C LEU A 62 8.13 -12.10 -16.50
N PRO A 63 7.96 -13.21 -15.77
CA PRO A 63 7.30 -14.40 -16.29
C PRO A 63 5.86 -14.08 -16.71
N GLY A 64 5.51 -14.42 -17.96
CA GLY A 64 4.24 -14.04 -18.58
C GLY A 64 4.33 -12.84 -19.53
N GLY A 65 5.53 -12.28 -19.70
CA GLY A 65 5.86 -11.32 -20.75
C GLY A 65 5.21 -9.94 -20.56
N ARG A 66 5.07 -9.22 -21.68
CA ARG A 66 4.71 -7.79 -21.68
C ARG A 66 3.40 -7.48 -20.96
N ALA A 67 2.35 -8.28 -21.14
CA ALA A 67 1.05 -8.02 -20.50
C ALA A 67 1.15 -8.07 -18.97
N VAL A 68 1.81 -9.11 -18.43
CA VAL A 68 2.00 -9.26 -16.98
C VAL A 68 2.84 -8.12 -16.43
N ALA A 69 3.90 -7.72 -17.13
CA ALA A 69 4.73 -6.58 -16.72
C ALA A 69 3.92 -5.28 -16.52
N HIS A 70 3.01 -4.95 -17.46
CA HIS A 70 2.16 -3.77 -17.33
C HIS A 70 1.19 -3.89 -16.15
N PHE A 71 0.57 -5.07 -15.96
CA PHE A 71 -0.34 -5.31 -14.84
C PHE A 71 0.37 -5.21 -13.49
N VAL A 72 1.60 -5.72 -13.38
CA VAL A 72 2.39 -5.64 -12.14
C VAL A 72 2.77 -4.19 -11.87
N GLY A 73 3.29 -3.45 -12.86
CA GLY A 73 3.66 -2.04 -12.70
C GLY A 73 2.48 -1.17 -12.28
N ALA A 74 1.36 -1.24 -13.01
CA ALA A 74 0.14 -0.51 -12.65
C ALA A 74 -0.45 -0.97 -11.31
N GLY A 75 -0.40 -2.28 -11.04
CA GLY A 75 -0.89 -2.87 -9.80
C GLY A 75 -0.14 -2.39 -8.56
N ILE A 76 1.18 -2.20 -8.66
CA ILE A 76 1.99 -1.70 -7.54
C ILE A 76 1.63 -0.25 -7.21
N ILE A 77 1.54 0.63 -8.21
CA ILE A 77 1.09 2.03 -8.00
C ILE A 77 -0.29 2.05 -7.33
N PHE A 78 -1.19 1.17 -7.78
CA PHE A 78 -2.53 1.06 -7.21
C PHE A 78 -2.50 0.57 -5.74
N LEU A 79 -1.68 -0.43 -5.42
CA LEU A 79 -1.50 -0.91 -4.05
C LEU A 79 -0.91 0.18 -3.14
N GLU A 80 0.11 0.90 -3.61
CA GLU A 80 0.69 2.02 -2.88
C GLU A 80 -0.36 3.09 -2.56
N PHE A 81 -1.16 3.48 -3.56
CA PHE A 81 -2.24 4.43 -3.38
C PHE A 81 -3.30 3.93 -2.38
N LEU A 82 -3.70 2.65 -2.49
CA LEU A 82 -4.65 2.03 -1.56
C LEU A 82 -4.12 1.88 -0.14
N ALA A 83 -2.80 1.87 0.09
CA ALA A 83 -2.21 1.76 1.41
C ALA A 83 -2.33 3.06 2.23
N ILE A 84 -2.28 4.22 1.55
CA ILE A 84 -2.23 5.55 2.17
C ILE A 84 -3.39 5.80 3.16
N PRO A 85 -4.67 5.51 2.84
CA PRO A 85 -5.79 5.79 3.74
C PRO A 85 -5.68 5.15 5.13
N PHE A 86 -5.18 3.91 5.21
CA PHE A 86 -4.94 3.22 6.48
C PHE A 86 -3.79 3.90 7.25
N LEU A 87 -2.68 4.19 6.58
CA LEU A 87 -1.49 4.78 7.19
C LEU A 87 -1.76 6.19 7.74
N LEU A 88 -2.53 6.99 7.01
CA LEU A 88 -2.98 8.32 7.43
C LEU A 88 -4.20 8.30 8.36
N ARG A 89 -4.71 7.10 8.71
CA ARG A 89 -5.82 6.93 9.65
C ARG A 89 -7.09 7.66 9.21
N MET A 90 -7.36 7.69 7.90
CA MET A 90 -8.55 8.33 7.33
C MET A 90 -9.84 7.62 7.81
N ALA A 91 -10.95 8.34 7.75
CA ALA A 91 -12.27 7.77 8.02
C ALA A 91 -12.65 6.83 6.87
N LEU A 92 -12.78 5.53 7.16
CA LEU A 92 -13.02 4.47 6.18
C LEU A 92 -14.08 3.51 6.71
N SER A 93 -14.73 2.78 5.80
CA SER A 93 -15.52 1.63 6.20
C SER A 93 -14.59 0.56 6.83
N PRO A 94 -15.07 -0.25 7.80
CA PRO A 94 -14.26 -1.30 8.42
C PRO A 94 -13.66 -2.28 7.42
N ALA A 95 -14.41 -2.64 6.37
CA ALA A 95 -13.93 -3.53 5.31
C ALA A 95 -12.79 -2.88 4.50
N PHE A 96 -12.95 -1.62 4.11
CA PHE A 96 -11.92 -0.93 3.34
C PHE A 96 -10.66 -0.65 4.17
N ARG A 97 -10.78 -0.50 5.50
CA ARG A 97 -9.62 -0.42 6.39
C ARG A 97 -8.75 -1.69 6.33
N TRP A 98 -9.37 -2.86 6.20
CA TRP A 98 -8.64 -4.12 5.99
C TRP A 98 -7.97 -4.19 4.62
N VAL A 99 -8.68 -3.78 3.57
CA VAL A 99 -8.13 -3.72 2.22
C VAL A 99 -6.91 -2.79 2.18
N SER A 100 -7.02 -1.60 2.76
CA SER A 100 -5.94 -0.61 2.81
C SER A 100 -4.75 -1.10 3.67
N LEU A 101 -5.01 -1.79 4.78
CA LEU A 101 -3.96 -2.46 5.56
C LEU A 101 -3.24 -3.54 4.73
N ALA A 102 -3.99 -4.39 4.03
CA ALA A 102 -3.44 -5.44 3.18
C ALA A 102 -2.63 -4.84 2.02
N ALA A 103 -3.12 -3.75 1.42
CA ALA A 103 -2.41 -3.04 0.37
C ALA A 103 -1.03 -2.56 0.83
N GLY A 104 -0.91 -1.99 2.05
CA GLY A 104 0.39 -1.59 2.59
C GLY A 104 1.38 -2.75 2.75
N TRP A 105 0.91 -3.92 3.16
CA TRP A 105 1.74 -5.13 3.19
C TRP A 105 2.14 -5.61 1.79
N LEU A 106 1.16 -5.70 0.89
CA LEU A 106 1.39 -6.16 -0.48
C LEU A 106 2.36 -5.22 -1.23
N THR A 107 2.28 -3.92 -1.02
CA THR A 107 3.26 -2.95 -1.55
C THR A 107 4.68 -3.28 -1.10
N GLY A 108 4.91 -3.44 0.21
CA GLY A 108 6.26 -3.76 0.72
C GLY A 108 6.78 -5.11 0.20
N VAL A 109 5.92 -6.13 0.16
CA VAL A 109 6.27 -7.46 -0.35
C VAL A 109 6.53 -7.44 -1.85
N ALA A 110 5.72 -6.71 -2.63
CA ALA A 110 5.89 -6.60 -4.08
C ALA A 110 7.21 -5.91 -4.43
N TRP A 111 7.55 -4.82 -3.75
CA TRP A 111 8.83 -4.14 -3.92
C TRP A 111 10.03 -5.00 -3.53
N LEU A 112 9.90 -5.78 -2.45
CA LEU A 112 10.94 -6.72 -2.05
C LEU A 112 11.14 -7.81 -3.11
N ALA A 113 10.05 -8.40 -3.60
CA ALA A 113 10.09 -9.41 -4.64
C ALA A 113 10.72 -8.87 -5.94
N LEU A 114 10.32 -7.67 -6.37
CA LEU A 114 10.90 -7.01 -7.55
C LEU A 114 12.36 -6.64 -7.37
N SER A 115 12.76 -6.15 -6.19
CA SER A 115 14.15 -5.81 -5.90
C SER A 115 15.04 -7.04 -5.97
N VAL A 116 14.58 -8.16 -5.40
CA VAL A 116 15.30 -9.44 -5.48
C VAL A 116 15.30 -9.97 -6.91
N TRP A 117 14.16 -9.90 -7.61
CA TRP A 117 14.06 -10.35 -9.01
C TRP A 117 15.03 -9.60 -9.92
N THR A 118 15.02 -8.27 -9.85
CA THR A 118 15.88 -7.39 -10.66
C THR A 118 17.35 -7.70 -10.38
N LEU A 119 17.73 -7.85 -9.12
CA LEU A 119 19.10 -8.17 -8.74
C LEU A 119 19.59 -9.52 -9.29
N LEU A 120 18.70 -10.51 -9.39
CA LEU A 120 19.05 -11.87 -9.82
C LEU A 120 18.95 -12.08 -11.33
N ASN A 121 18.01 -11.41 -12.01
CA ASN A 121 17.66 -11.69 -13.41
C ASN A 121 17.91 -10.51 -14.35
N ALA A 122 18.00 -9.29 -13.83
CA ALA A 122 18.13 -8.07 -14.63
C ALA A 122 19.07 -7.04 -13.95
N PRO A 123 20.34 -7.39 -13.66
CA PRO A 123 21.25 -6.50 -12.95
C PRO A 123 21.67 -5.27 -13.79
N GLU A 124 21.55 -5.34 -15.12
CA GLU A 124 21.97 -4.29 -16.07
C GLU A 124 20.94 -3.16 -16.23
N VAL A 125 19.81 -3.23 -15.51
CA VAL A 125 18.72 -2.26 -15.64
C VAL A 125 19.13 -0.94 -14.97
N SER A 126 18.85 0.21 -15.59
CA SER A 126 19.33 1.51 -15.13
C SER A 126 18.68 2.02 -13.85
N THR A 127 17.46 1.56 -13.52
CA THR A 127 16.71 1.97 -12.34
C THR A 127 15.94 0.80 -11.73
N ILE A 128 15.58 0.90 -10.45
CA ILE A 128 14.69 -0.06 -9.77
C ILE A 128 13.21 0.38 -9.83
N GLY A 129 12.94 1.65 -10.14
CA GLY A 129 11.58 2.17 -10.33
C GLY A 129 10.88 2.70 -9.07
N PHE A 130 11.51 2.73 -7.89
CA PHE A 130 10.87 3.25 -6.66
C PHE A 130 10.29 4.66 -6.86
N LEU A 131 11.02 5.53 -7.55
CA LEU A 131 10.61 6.91 -7.87
C LEU A 131 10.20 7.06 -9.35
N GLY A 132 9.72 5.99 -9.96
CA GLY A 132 9.51 5.95 -11.41
C GLY A 132 10.83 6.04 -12.18
N THR A 133 10.81 6.76 -13.31
CA THR A 133 12.00 7.08 -14.13
C THR A 133 12.54 8.49 -13.85
N VAL A 134 12.03 9.18 -12.80
CA VAL A 134 12.49 10.54 -12.43
C VAL A 134 13.95 10.54 -11.98
N VAL A 135 14.37 9.48 -11.30
CA VAL A 135 15.74 9.31 -10.81
C VAL A 135 16.22 7.91 -11.19
N ASP A 136 17.36 7.85 -11.88
CA ASP A 136 18.04 6.59 -12.16
C ASP A 136 18.66 6.05 -10.87
N LEU A 137 17.99 5.06 -10.28
CA LEU A 137 18.42 4.38 -9.07
C LEU A 137 18.92 2.99 -9.44
N THR A 138 20.20 2.89 -9.81
CA THR A 138 20.80 1.62 -10.24
C THR A 138 20.56 0.52 -9.19
N PRO A 139 19.90 -0.59 -9.57
CA PRO A 139 19.61 -1.69 -8.67
C PRO A 139 20.89 -2.25 -8.05
N GLY A 140 20.85 -2.46 -6.74
CA GLY A 140 21.94 -3.09 -5.99
C GLY A 140 21.41 -3.67 -4.69
N TRP A 141 22.31 -4.19 -3.84
CA TRP A 141 21.92 -4.80 -2.55
C TRP A 141 21.16 -3.84 -1.61
N TRP A 142 21.32 -2.54 -1.79
CA TRP A 142 20.56 -1.53 -1.05
C TRP A 142 19.04 -1.59 -1.35
N ALA A 143 18.63 -1.98 -2.55
CA ALA A 143 17.22 -1.97 -2.96
C ALA A 143 16.36 -3.05 -2.26
N PRO A 144 16.81 -4.33 -2.17
CA PRO A 144 16.15 -5.31 -1.33
C PRO A 144 16.13 -4.90 0.15
N LEU A 145 17.22 -4.32 0.67
CA LEU A 145 17.30 -3.86 2.07
C LEU A 145 16.29 -2.73 2.35
N LEU A 146 16.16 -1.77 1.43
CA LEU A 146 15.15 -0.72 1.52
C LEU A 146 13.73 -1.31 1.51
N SER A 147 13.48 -2.29 0.64
CA SER A 147 12.20 -2.97 0.55
C SER A 147 11.85 -3.77 1.82
N VAL A 148 12.84 -4.39 2.47
CA VAL A 148 12.67 -4.97 3.82
C VAL A 148 12.25 -3.89 4.81
N GLY A 149 12.82 -2.69 4.71
CA GLY A 149 12.39 -1.51 5.46
C GLY A 149 10.89 -1.22 5.27
N PHE A 150 10.37 -1.24 4.04
CA PHE A 150 8.94 -1.07 3.78
C PHE A 150 8.08 -2.15 4.45
N VAL A 151 8.51 -3.41 4.38
CA VAL A 151 7.82 -4.51 5.07
C VAL A 151 7.81 -4.31 6.58
N ILE A 152 8.92 -3.86 7.17
CA ILE A 152 9.00 -3.55 8.61
C ILE A 152 8.07 -2.38 8.98
N LEU A 153 8.04 -1.31 8.17
CA LEU A 153 7.15 -0.18 8.38
C LEU A 153 5.67 -0.59 8.30
N ALA A 154 5.31 -1.44 7.34
CA ALA A 154 3.98 -2.02 7.22
C ALA A 154 3.63 -2.90 8.44
N ALA A 155 4.58 -3.72 8.91
CA ALA A 155 4.40 -4.55 10.09
C ALA A 155 4.17 -3.73 11.36
N TRP A 156 4.98 -2.70 11.56
CA TRP A 156 4.88 -1.83 12.74
C TRP A 156 3.57 -1.02 12.76
N SER A 157 3.20 -0.48 11.60
CA SER A 157 1.94 0.25 11.41
C SER A 157 0.72 -0.65 11.63
N SER A 158 0.76 -1.87 11.09
CA SER A 158 -0.28 -2.89 11.28
C SER A 158 -0.41 -3.27 12.76
N TRP A 159 0.67 -3.62 13.44
CA TRP A 159 0.64 -4.00 14.85
C TRP A 159 0.06 -2.91 15.75
N GLY A 160 0.43 -1.65 15.49
CA GLY A 160 0.05 -0.52 16.31
C GLY A 160 -1.33 0.08 16.01
N MET A 161 -1.91 -0.20 14.84
CA MET A 161 -3.18 0.38 14.38
C MET A 161 -4.18 -0.66 13.84
N SER A 162 -3.91 -1.95 14.06
CA SER A 162 -4.75 -3.05 13.57
C SER A 162 -6.22 -2.88 14.03
N PRO A 163 -7.19 -3.17 13.14
CA PRO A 163 -8.61 -3.11 13.48
C PRO A 163 -9.01 -4.06 14.63
N ILE A 164 -8.27 -5.15 14.86
CA ILE A 164 -8.62 -6.20 15.84
C ILE A 164 -8.34 -5.76 17.28
N GLY A 165 -7.27 -4.99 17.52
CA GLY A 165 -6.70 -4.82 18.86
C GLY A 165 -7.30 -3.71 19.72
N LEU A 166 -8.08 -2.79 19.15
CA LEU A 166 -8.54 -1.58 19.83
C LEU A 166 -10.05 -1.55 20.11
N ALA A 167 -10.84 -2.35 19.39
CA ALA A 167 -12.27 -2.52 19.65
C ALA A 167 -12.54 -3.19 21.02
N ALA A 168 -11.61 -4.03 21.51
CA ALA A 168 -11.78 -4.77 22.76
C ALA A 168 -11.71 -3.89 24.03
N LYS A 169 -11.13 -2.69 23.97
CA LYS A 169 -10.98 -1.82 25.15
C LYS A 169 -12.16 -0.85 25.37
N THR A 170 -13.08 -0.72 24.40
CA THR A 170 -14.20 0.23 24.49
C THR A 170 -15.48 -0.41 25.06
N SER A 171 -15.47 -1.71 25.36
CA SER A 171 -16.60 -2.46 25.95
C SER A 171 -16.49 -2.66 27.47
N ARG A 172 -15.77 -1.80 28.19
CA ARG A 172 -15.84 -1.68 29.65
C ARG A 172 -16.10 -0.23 30.03
N LYS A 173 -17.37 0.15 30.02
CA LYS A 173 -17.93 1.18 30.89
C LYS A 173 -19.25 0.66 31.41
#